data_AF-A0A1U7GZK1-F1
#
_entry.id   AF-A0A1U7GZK1-F1
#
_cell.length_a   1.000
_cell.length_b   1.000
_cell.length_c   1.000
_cell.angle_alpha   90.00
_cell.angle_beta   90.00
_cell.angle_gamma   90.00
#
_symmetry.space_group_name_H-M   'P 1'
#
loop_
_entity.id
_entity.type
_entity.pdbx_description
1 polymer ?
#
loop_
_entity_poly.entity_id
_entity_poly.type
_entity_poly.pdbx_seq_one_letter_code
_entity_poly.pdbx_strand_id
1 'polypeptide(L)'
;MKRYWSRLLALVLVVAIGLMGCSGSPDGLSGDYRQDTLTVLNTLRHTLELPDDSPEKAAAQAQARQQINTFAARYQRDNSVAGLGSFTTMRTALNSLAGHYSSYPNRPIPKKLKDRLEMEFKQVEMSLQRGA
;
A
#
# COMPACT_ATOMS: atom_id res chain seq x y z
N MET A 1 -41.32 25.03 7.69
CA MET A 1 -40.13 25.02 8.57
C MET A 1 -39.42 23.66 8.64
N LYS A 2 -40.12 22.51 8.72
CA LYS A 2 -39.49 21.16 8.81
C LYS A 2 -38.65 20.72 7.59
N ARG A 3 -39.02 21.13 6.37
CA ARG A 3 -38.29 20.79 5.12
C ARG A 3 -36.89 21.42 5.03
N TYR A 4 -36.69 22.59 5.63
CA TYR A 4 -35.40 23.28 5.61
C TYR A 4 -34.41 22.60 6.55
N TRP A 5 -34.85 22.17 7.74
CA TRP A 5 -34.04 21.40 8.68
C TRP A 5 -33.60 20.05 8.10
N SER A 6 -34.49 19.35 7.40
CA SER A 6 -34.12 18.08 6.77
C SER A 6 -33.09 18.25 5.65
N ARG A 7 -33.13 19.38 4.92
CA ARG A 7 -32.14 19.73 3.89
C ARG A 7 -30.81 20.17 4.50
N LEU A 8 -30.84 20.86 5.63
CA LEU A 8 -29.65 21.28 6.37
C LEU A 8 -28.93 20.07 6.97
N LEU A 9 -29.66 19.12 7.54
CA LEU A 9 -29.10 17.85 8.01
C LEU A 9 -28.52 17.00 6.88
N ALA A 10 -29.17 16.95 5.72
CA ALA A 10 -28.64 16.25 4.55
C ALA A 10 -27.35 16.91 4.02
N LEU A 11 -27.28 18.24 4.02
CA LEU A 11 -26.06 18.97 3.64
C LEU A 11 -24.93 18.75 4.65
N VAL A 12 -25.21 18.75 5.95
CA VAL A 12 -24.21 18.43 6.99
C VAL A 12 -23.73 16.98 6.86
N LEU A 13 -24.62 16.03 6.53
CA LEU A 13 -24.24 14.63 6.31
C LEU A 13 -23.36 14.46 5.07
N VAL A 14 -23.68 15.15 3.96
CA VAL A 14 -22.86 15.13 2.74
C VAL A 14 -21.50 15.78 2.97
N VAL A 15 -21.44 16.86 3.76
CA VAL A 15 -20.18 17.50 4.16
C VAL A 15 -19.37 16.61 5.11
N ALA A 16 -20.02 15.91 6.04
CA ALA A 16 -19.35 14.99 6.96
C ALA A 16 -18.78 13.75 6.24
N ILE A 17 -19.51 13.18 5.28
CA ILE A 17 -19.02 12.07 4.45
C ILE A 17 -17.92 12.55 3.48
N GLY A 18 -18.05 13.77 2.94
CA GLY A 18 -17.01 14.40 2.11
C GLY A 18 -15.72 14.71 2.88
N LEU A 19 -15.82 15.02 4.18
CA LEU A 19 -14.66 15.28 5.04
C LEU A 19 -14.00 14.00 5.57
N MET A 20 -14.76 12.90 5.75
CA MET A 20 -14.19 11.60 6.13
C MET A 20 -13.55 10.83 4.97
N GLY A 21 -13.80 11.24 3.72
CA GLY A 21 -13.32 10.53 2.52
C GLY A 21 -12.01 11.04 1.91
N CYS A 22 -11.44 12.15 2.37
CA CYS A 22 -10.31 12.81 1.68
C CYS A 22 -9.22 13.36 2.60
N SER A 23 -9.02 12.79 3.79
CA SER A 23 -7.85 13.12 4.65
C SER A 23 -6.67 12.16 4.44
N GLY A 24 -6.62 11.43 3.33
CA GLY A 24 -5.45 10.70 2.90
C GLY A 24 -4.62 11.61 1.99
N SER A 25 -3.32 11.75 2.27
CA SER A 25 -2.36 12.36 1.35
C SER A 25 -2.62 11.89 -0.09
N PRO A 26 -2.35 12.70 -1.13
CA PRO A 26 -2.60 12.31 -2.54
C PRO A 26 -1.94 10.98 -2.95
N ASP A 27 -0.95 10.53 -2.18
CA ASP A 27 -0.23 9.27 -2.36
C ASP A 27 -0.74 8.09 -1.50
N GLY A 28 -1.72 8.31 -0.63
CA GLY A 28 -2.22 7.32 0.34
C GLY A 28 -1.31 7.07 1.55
N LEU A 29 -0.22 7.83 1.70
CA LEU A 29 0.79 7.68 2.75
C LEU A 29 0.67 8.77 3.82
N SER A 30 0.50 8.37 5.08
CA SER A 30 0.32 9.24 6.25
C SER A 30 1.60 9.98 6.68
N GLY A 31 2.78 9.45 6.31
CA GLY A 31 4.07 9.92 6.79
C GLY A 31 4.61 9.14 7.98
N ASP A 32 3.78 8.41 8.71
CA ASP A 32 4.23 7.46 9.73
C ASP A 32 4.76 6.20 9.04
N TYR A 33 6.06 5.95 9.15
CA TYR A 33 6.74 4.81 8.54
C TYR A 33 6.07 3.47 8.87
N ARG A 34 5.66 3.26 10.12
CA ARG A 34 5.05 2.00 10.54
C ARG A 34 3.69 1.82 9.87
N GLN A 35 2.85 2.85 9.95
CA GLN A 35 1.51 2.82 9.36
C GLN A 35 1.56 2.67 7.84
N ASP A 36 2.47 3.41 7.20
CA ASP A 36 2.64 3.41 5.76
C ASP A 36 3.20 2.07 5.26
N THR A 37 4.13 1.46 6.00
CA THR A 37 4.65 0.12 5.67
C THR A 37 3.55 -0.94 5.76
N LEU A 38 2.71 -0.91 6.80
CA LEU A 38 1.57 -1.83 6.94
C LEU A 38 0.54 -1.63 5.82
N THR A 39 0.28 -0.38 5.44
CA THR A 39 -0.67 -0.03 4.36
C THR A 39 -0.19 -0.58 3.02
N VAL A 40 1.09 -0.37 2.69
CA VAL A 40 1.70 -0.91 1.46
C VAL A 40 1.67 -2.44 1.49
N LEU A 41 2.04 -3.05 2.61
CA LEU A 41 2.08 -4.51 2.76
C LEU A 41 0.70 -5.15 2.57
N ASN A 42 -0.35 -4.57 3.15
CA ASN A 42 -1.72 -5.03 2.95
C ASN A 42 -2.18 -4.89 1.50
N THR A 43 -1.84 -3.78 0.84
CA THR A 43 -2.16 -3.59 -0.59
C THR A 43 -1.47 -4.62 -1.47
N LEU A 44 -0.21 -4.95 -1.16
CA LEU A 44 0.54 -5.98 -1.89
C LEU A 44 -0.02 -7.37 -1.67
N ARG A 45 -0.38 -7.73 -0.44
CA ARG A 45 -1.06 -9.01 -0.15
C ARG A 45 -2.37 -9.12 -0.92
N HIS A 46 -3.20 -8.09 -0.88
CA HIS A 46 -4.45 -8.08 -1.63
C HIS A 46 -4.22 -8.25 -3.13
N THR A 47 -3.24 -7.54 -3.69
CA THR A 47 -2.86 -7.67 -5.12
C THR A 47 -2.38 -9.08 -5.48
N LEU A 48 -1.69 -9.76 -4.56
CA LEU A 48 -1.22 -11.15 -4.74
C LEU A 48 -2.33 -12.20 -4.59
N GLU A 49 -3.44 -11.85 -3.95
CA GLU A 49 -4.61 -12.71 -3.77
C GLU A 49 -5.61 -12.59 -4.93
N LEU A 50 -5.52 -11.54 -5.74
CA LEU A 50 -6.39 -11.37 -6.91
C LEU A 50 -6.20 -12.54 -7.91
N PRO A 51 -7.30 -13.08 -8.46
CA PRO A 51 -7.24 -14.15 -9.44
C PRO A 51 -6.53 -13.68 -10.72
N ASP A 52 -5.80 -14.60 -11.35
CA ASP A 52 -4.92 -14.28 -12.48
C ASP A 52 -5.67 -13.76 -13.71
N ASP A 53 -6.94 -14.16 -13.87
CA ASP A 53 -7.80 -13.82 -15.00
C ASP A 53 -8.63 -12.54 -14.79
N SER A 54 -8.41 -11.81 -13.69
CA SER A 54 -9.19 -10.60 -13.40
C SER A 54 -8.73 -9.42 -14.28
N PRO A 55 -9.66 -8.69 -14.92
CA PRO A 55 -9.32 -7.48 -15.69
C PRO A 55 -8.79 -6.35 -14.79
N GLU A 56 -9.13 -6.38 -13.51
CA GLU A 56 -8.71 -5.40 -12.51
C GLU A 56 -7.25 -5.60 -12.06
N LYS A 57 -6.68 -6.79 -12.31
CA LYS A 57 -5.33 -7.14 -11.87
C LYS A 57 -4.26 -6.22 -12.46
N ALA A 58 -4.36 -5.84 -13.73
CA ALA A 58 -3.41 -4.91 -14.35
C ALA A 58 -3.44 -3.53 -13.68
N ALA A 59 -4.64 -3.05 -13.34
CA ALA A 59 -4.81 -1.79 -12.62
C ALA A 59 -4.27 -1.89 -11.18
N ALA A 60 -4.59 -2.97 -10.46
CA ALA A 60 -4.07 -3.23 -9.11
C ALA A 60 -2.54 -3.33 -9.09
N GLN A 61 -1.93 -3.99 -10.09
CA GLN A 61 -0.48 -4.04 -10.24
C GLN A 61 0.13 -2.67 -10.51
N ALA A 62 -0.48 -1.85 -11.36
CA ALA A 62 -0.01 -0.49 -11.62
C ALA A 62 -0.08 0.38 -10.36
N GLN A 63 -1.19 0.31 -9.62
CA GLN A 63 -1.36 1.00 -8.35
C GLN A 63 -0.32 0.52 -7.32
N ALA A 64 -0.10 -0.79 -7.21
CA ALA A 64 0.92 -1.35 -6.34
C ALA A 64 2.32 -0.81 -6.69
N ARG A 65 2.72 -0.81 -7.97
CA ARG A 65 4.00 -0.23 -8.41
C ARG A 65 4.12 1.25 -8.05
N GLN A 66 3.06 2.03 -8.23
CA GLN A 66 3.06 3.44 -7.89
C GLN A 66 3.26 3.64 -6.38
N GLN A 67 2.49 2.95 -5.55
CA GLN A 67 2.63 3.03 -4.08
C GLN A 67 4.03 2.60 -3.62
N ILE A 68 4.59 1.55 -4.21
CA ILE A 68 5.95 1.09 -3.97
C ILE A 68 6.96 2.21 -4.24
N ASN A 69 6.86 2.83 -5.40
CA ASN A 69 7.77 3.90 -5.81
C ASN A 69 7.65 5.11 -4.88
N THR A 70 6.42 5.49 -4.51
CA THR A 70 6.20 6.62 -3.61
C THR A 70 6.71 6.33 -2.20
N PHE A 71 6.48 5.13 -1.68
CA PHE A 71 7.01 4.68 -0.38
C PHE A 71 8.54 4.70 -0.37
N ALA A 72 9.17 4.10 -1.38
CA ALA A 72 10.62 4.09 -1.51
C ALA A 72 11.18 5.51 -1.64
N ALA A 73 10.57 6.36 -2.48
CA ALA A 73 11.01 7.74 -2.69
C ALA A 73 10.95 8.58 -1.40
N ARG A 74 9.92 8.37 -0.58
CA ARG A 74 9.72 9.05 0.70
C ARG A 74 10.76 8.63 1.73
N TYR A 75 10.91 7.33 1.96
CA TYR A 75 11.69 6.83 3.10
C TYR A 75 13.17 6.56 2.78
N GLN A 76 13.57 6.49 1.50
CA GLN A 76 14.98 6.24 1.15
C GLN A 76 15.92 7.38 1.55
N ARG A 77 15.41 8.61 1.69
CA ARG A 77 16.21 9.80 2.05
C ARG A 77 16.23 10.06 3.55
N ASP A 78 15.38 9.38 4.30
CA ASP A 78 15.30 9.50 5.75
C ASP A 78 16.30 8.54 6.38
N ASN A 79 17.41 9.07 6.92
CA ASN A 79 18.44 8.25 7.55
C ASN A 79 17.93 7.45 8.76
N SER A 80 16.87 7.92 9.44
CA SER A 80 16.28 7.22 10.57
C SER A 80 15.54 5.94 10.14
N VAL A 81 15.05 5.90 8.90
CA VAL A 81 14.34 4.76 8.32
C VAL A 81 15.24 3.92 7.41
N ALA A 82 16.14 4.55 6.66
CA ALA A 82 17.03 3.88 5.72
C ALA A 82 17.95 2.84 6.38
N GLY A 83 18.30 3.04 7.65
CA GLY A 83 19.09 2.09 8.44
C GLY A 83 18.28 0.94 9.05
N LEU A 84 16.94 0.96 8.97
CA LEU A 84 16.10 -0.07 9.56
C LEU A 84 16.18 -1.36 8.74
N GLY A 85 16.33 -2.49 9.44
CA GLY A 85 16.26 -3.81 8.82
C GLY A 85 14.92 -4.06 8.14
N SER A 86 13.82 -3.59 8.76
CA SER A 86 12.47 -3.63 8.20
C SER A 86 12.39 -2.95 6.83
N PHE A 87 13.02 -1.79 6.67
CA PHE A 87 13.03 -1.04 5.43
C PHE A 87 13.86 -1.74 4.34
N THR A 88 15.02 -2.28 4.71
CA THR A 88 15.90 -2.98 3.77
C THR A 88 15.27 -4.28 3.26
N THR A 89 14.64 -5.04 4.15
CA THR A 89 13.87 -6.24 3.77
C THR A 89 12.70 -5.87 2.86
N MET A 90 11.95 -4.82 3.21
CA MET A 90 10.87 -4.32 2.37
C MET A 90 11.40 -3.95 0.97
N ARG A 91 12.45 -3.13 0.86
CA ARG A 91 13.05 -2.78 -0.44
C ARG A 91 13.45 -4.00 -1.29
N THR A 92 13.94 -5.05 -0.66
CA THR A 92 14.32 -6.29 -1.35
C THR A 92 13.10 -7.01 -1.93
N ALA A 93 12.02 -7.09 -1.17
CA ALA A 93 10.73 -7.62 -1.61
C ALA A 93 10.18 -6.80 -2.79
N LEU A 94 10.20 -5.47 -2.63
CA LEU A 94 9.70 -4.52 -3.60
C LEU A 94 10.47 -4.59 -4.93
N ASN A 95 11.80 -4.65 -4.87
CA ASN A 95 12.66 -4.78 -6.05
C ASN A 95 12.42 -6.12 -6.78
N SER A 96 12.21 -7.21 -6.02
CA SER A 96 11.92 -8.52 -6.60
C SER A 96 10.59 -8.53 -7.34
N LEU A 97 9.57 -7.89 -6.75
CA LEU A 97 8.25 -7.74 -7.36
C LEU A 97 8.28 -6.83 -8.59
N ALA A 98 8.92 -5.66 -8.50
CA ALA A 98 9.08 -4.72 -9.60
C ALA A 98 9.84 -5.35 -10.78
N GLY A 99 10.89 -6.12 -10.50
CA GLY A 99 11.66 -6.85 -11.52
C GLY A 99 10.81 -7.89 -12.26
N HIS A 100 9.98 -8.66 -11.54
CA HIS A 100 9.07 -9.62 -12.17
C HIS A 100 8.08 -8.91 -13.10
N TYR A 101 7.48 -7.84 -12.60
CA TYR A 101 6.51 -7.01 -13.29
C TYR A 101 7.07 -6.26 -14.51
N SER A 102 8.35 -5.89 -14.49
CA SER A 102 9.04 -5.30 -15.64
C SER A 102 9.34 -6.34 -16.72
N SER A 103 9.78 -7.54 -16.31
CA SER A 103 10.19 -8.60 -17.25
C SER A 103 9.01 -9.38 -17.82
N TYR A 104 7.94 -9.57 -17.02
CA TYR A 104 6.81 -10.43 -17.36
C TYR A 104 5.47 -9.78 -16.96
N PRO A 105 5.05 -8.68 -17.61
CA PRO A 105 3.84 -7.93 -17.21
C PRO A 105 2.55 -8.76 -17.33
N ASN A 106 2.49 -9.68 -18.30
CA ASN A 106 1.29 -10.50 -18.55
C ASN A 106 1.39 -11.91 -17.97
N ARG A 107 2.38 -12.19 -17.09
CA ARG A 107 2.49 -13.51 -16.44
C ARG A 107 2.13 -13.43 -14.97
N PRO A 108 1.57 -14.51 -14.42
CA PRO A 108 1.37 -14.61 -12.98
C PRO A 108 2.71 -14.71 -12.25
N ILE A 109 2.70 -14.25 -11.00
CA ILE A 109 3.86 -14.33 -10.12
C ILE A 109 4.12 -15.80 -9.78
N PRO A 110 5.35 -16.31 -9.98
CA PRO A 110 5.68 -17.68 -9.64
C PRO A 110 5.41 -17.96 -8.17
N LYS A 111 4.87 -19.14 -7.85
CA LYS A 111 4.59 -19.54 -6.47
C LYS A 111 5.80 -19.36 -5.54
N LYS A 112 7.00 -19.72 -6.00
CA LYS A 112 8.25 -19.53 -5.24
C LYS A 112 8.52 -18.07 -4.88
N LEU A 113 8.21 -17.13 -5.78
CA LEU A 113 8.36 -15.70 -5.52
C LEU A 113 7.29 -15.24 -4.54
N LYS A 114 6.05 -15.69 -4.70
CA LYS A 114 4.95 -15.39 -3.75
C LYS A 114 5.26 -15.86 -2.33
N ASP A 115 5.68 -17.12 -2.18
CA ASP A 115 6.05 -17.71 -0.89
C ASP A 115 7.20 -16.92 -0.23
N ARG A 116 8.21 -16.51 -1.02
CA ARG A 116 9.32 -15.68 -0.54
C ARG A 116 8.86 -14.29 -0.10
N LEU A 117 8.03 -13.61 -0.89
CA LEU A 117 7.49 -12.30 -0.54
C LEU A 117 6.67 -12.38 0.74
N GLU A 118 5.89 -13.45 0.93
CA GLU A 118 5.11 -13.64 2.15
C GLU A 118 5.99 -13.80 3.40
N MET A 119 7.11 -14.52 3.29
CA MET A 119 8.11 -14.61 4.38
C MET A 119 8.75 -13.25 4.68
N GLU A 120 9.14 -12.50 3.64
CA GLU A 120 9.72 -11.16 3.79
C GLU A 120 8.70 -10.20 4.44
N PHE A 121 7.43 -10.26 4.06
CA PHE A 121 6.36 -9.47 4.67
C PHE A 121 6.15 -9.82 6.15
N LYS A 122 6.11 -11.10 6.51
CA LYS A 122 6.02 -11.52 7.92
C LYS A 122 7.22 -11.02 8.72
N GLN A 123 8.41 -11.06 8.15
CA GLN A 123 9.62 -10.55 8.79
C GLN A 123 9.52 -9.04 9.05
N VAL A 124 9.03 -8.26 8.08
CA VAL A 124 8.82 -6.82 8.25
C VAL A 124 7.79 -6.55 9.35
N GLU A 125 6.65 -7.25 9.36
CA GLU A 125 5.63 -7.08 10.39
C GLU A 125 6.18 -7.36 11.80
N MET A 126 6.93 -8.45 11.96
CA MET A 126 7.56 -8.77 13.24
C MET A 126 8.56 -7.69 13.69
N SER A 127 9.34 -7.13 12.78
CA SER A 127 10.26 -6.03 13.09
C SER A 127 9.48 -4.77 13.51
N LEU A 128 8.45 -4.39 12.75
CA LEU A 128 7.61 -3.22 13.05
C LEU A 128 6.89 -3.32 14.41
N GLN A 129 6.42 -4.52 14.78
CA GLN A 129 5.83 -4.80 16.09
C GLN A 129 6.83 -4.65 17.24
N ARG A 130 8.10 -4.98 16.99
CA ARG A 130 9.19 -4.82 17.98
C ARG A 130 9.72 -3.38 18.07
N GLY A 131 9.26 -2.48 17.20
CA GLY A 131 9.62 -1.07 17.23
C GLY A 131 10.77 -0.67 16.29
N ALA A 132 11.14 -1.51 15.32
CA ALA A 132 12.24 -1.26 14.36
C ALA A 132 11.85 -1.61 12.92
#